data_AF-A0AAV5U6U7-F1
#
_entry.id   AF-A0AAV5U6U7-F1
#
_cell.length_a   1.000
_cell.length_b   1.000
_cell.length_c   1.000
_cell.angle_alpha   90.00
_cell.angle_beta   90.00
_cell.angle_gamma   90.00
#
_symmetry.space_group_name_H-M   'P 1'
#
loop_
_entity.id
_entity.type
_entity.pdbx_description
1 polymer ?
#
loop_
_entity_poly.entity_id
_entity_poly.type
_entity_poly.pdbx_seq_one_letter_code
_entity_poly.pdbx_strand_id
1 'polypeptide(L)'
;IDGGKMQVSKEFLAVHSPVLAKMFVGNDTQEVEIKAVDYEGFVSLLEVIFPGRYAIADKNVVDILKLGRRFEMERVLYLAETHLTHSDYSF
;
A
#
# COMPACT_ATOMS: atom_id res chain seq x y z
N ILE A 1 -6.03 -9.62 -6.70
CA ILE A 1 -6.46 -8.20 -6.64
C ILE A 1 -7.51 -8.05 -7.72
N ASP A 2 -8.52 -7.20 -7.54
CA ASP A 2 -9.56 -7.05 -8.57
C ASP A 2 -8.91 -6.50 -9.85
N GLY A 3 -9.12 -7.19 -10.97
CA GLY A 3 -8.54 -6.81 -12.27
C GLY A 3 -7.18 -7.46 -12.61
N GLY A 4 -6.56 -8.27 -11.73
CA GLY A 4 -5.33 -8.97 -12.12
C GLY A 4 -4.63 -9.83 -11.06
N LYS A 5 -3.67 -10.63 -11.53
CA LYS A 5 -2.70 -11.38 -10.70
C LYS A 5 -1.39 -10.62 -10.62
N MET A 6 -0.75 -10.65 -9.45
CA MET A 6 0.50 -9.95 -9.19
C MET A 6 1.41 -10.84 -8.35
N GLN A 7 2.70 -10.90 -8.72
CA GLN A 7 3.72 -11.62 -7.94
C GLN A 7 4.46 -10.64 -7.04
N VAL A 8 4.40 -10.90 -5.73
CA VAL A 8 5.01 -10.08 -4.67
C VAL A 8 5.49 -10.99 -3.55
N SER A 9 6.46 -10.54 -2.74
CA SER A 9 6.86 -11.26 -1.52
C SER A 9 5.85 -11.04 -0.40
N LYS A 10 5.30 -12.13 0.15
CA LYS A 10 4.39 -12.10 1.30
C LYS A 10 5.11 -11.59 2.55
N GLU A 11 6.36 -11.98 2.73
CA GLU A 11 7.19 -11.59 3.87
C GLU A 11 7.44 -10.08 3.85
N PHE A 12 7.76 -9.55 2.68
CA PHE A 12 7.94 -8.11 2.49
C PHE A 12 6.66 -7.34 2.85
N LEU A 13 5.51 -7.78 2.35
CA LEU A 13 4.21 -7.17 2.68
C LEU A 13 3.85 -7.28 4.17
N ALA A 14 4.15 -8.41 4.80
CA ALA A 14 3.89 -8.65 6.22
C ALA A 14 4.70 -7.72 7.13
N VAL A 15 5.95 -7.37 6.74
CA VAL A 15 6.77 -6.41 7.49
C VAL A 15 6.12 -5.03 7.53
N HIS A 16 5.42 -4.63 6.47
CA HIS A 16 4.83 -3.31 6.36
C HIS A 16 3.37 -3.24 6.83
N SER A 17 2.68 -4.37 6.98
CA SER A 17 1.26 -4.44 7.29
C SER A 17 0.95 -5.58 8.26
N PRO A 18 0.54 -5.27 9.50
CA PRO A 18 0.03 -6.27 10.45
C PRO A 18 -1.20 -7.03 9.93
N VAL A 19 -2.05 -6.37 9.14
CA VAL A 19 -3.23 -6.97 8.51
C VAL A 19 -2.80 -8.05 7.50
N LEU A 20 -1.87 -7.73 6.61
CA LEU A 20 -1.34 -8.69 5.63
C LEU A 20 -0.54 -9.79 6.32
N ALA A 21 0.23 -9.47 7.36
CA ALA A 21 0.92 -10.48 8.17
C ALA A 21 -0.08 -11.51 8.72
N LYS A 22 -1.15 -11.07 9.38
CA LYS A 22 -2.22 -11.96 9.87
C LYS A 22 -2.90 -12.75 8.74
N MET A 23 -3.06 -12.16 7.57
CA MET A 23 -3.65 -12.82 6.39
C MET A 23 -2.77 -13.94 5.82
N PHE A 24 -1.44 -13.81 5.95
CA PHE A 24 -0.48 -14.80 5.43
C PHE A 24 -0.08 -15.85 6.46
N VAL A 25 -0.22 -15.58 7.76
CA VAL A 25 0.07 -16.55 8.83
C VAL A 25 -0.80 -17.80 8.65
N GLY A 26 -0.16 -18.97 8.56
CA GLY A 26 -0.82 -20.26 8.36
C GLY A 26 -1.42 -20.45 6.97
N ASN A 27 -1.14 -19.54 6.03
CA ASN A 27 -1.60 -19.62 4.65
C ASN A 27 -0.47 -20.03 3.69
N ASP A 28 -0.36 -21.35 3.50
CA ASP A 28 0.64 -21.98 2.63
C ASP A 28 0.27 -21.93 1.14
N THR A 29 -0.86 -21.31 0.76
CA THR A 29 -1.24 -21.21 -0.65
C THR A 29 -0.33 -20.24 -1.39
N GLN A 30 -0.05 -20.49 -2.67
CA GLN A 30 0.72 -19.55 -3.48
C GLN A 30 -0.08 -18.28 -3.85
N GLU A 31 -1.40 -18.38 -3.87
CA GLU A 31 -2.29 -17.29 -4.27
C GLU A 31 -3.18 -16.84 -3.10
N VAL A 32 -3.27 -15.53 -2.88
CA VAL A 32 -4.14 -14.91 -1.89
C VAL A 32 -5.02 -13.89 -2.61
N GLU A 33 -6.33 -14.04 -2.47
CA GLU A 33 -7.30 -13.09 -3.01
C GLU A 33 -7.44 -11.90 -2.05
N ILE A 34 -7.20 -10.70 -2.57
CA ILE A 34 -7.47 -9.44 -1.88
C ILE A 34 -8.59 -8.76 -2.65
N LYS A 35 -9.79 -8.76 -2.06
CA LYS A 35 -11.04 -8.25 -2.66
C LYS A 35 -11.17 -6.74 -2.51
N ALA A 36 -11.96 -6.08 -3.36
CA ALA A 36 -12.29 -4.66 -3.25
C ALA A 36 -11.04 -3.75 -3.20
N VAL A 37 -9.96 -4.17 -3.85
CA VAL A 37 -8.75 -3.37 -4.09
C VAL A 37 -8.56 -3.37 -5.58
N ASP A 38 -8.49 -2.19 -6.17
CA ASP A 38 -8.18 -2.05 -7.58
C ASP A 38 -6.69 -2.33 -7.83
N TYR A 39 -6.40 -2.91 -8.99
CA TYR A 39 -5.03 -3.30 -9.35
C TYR A 39 -4.04 -2.13 -9.32
N GLU A 40 -4.41 -0.99 -9.91
CA GLU A 40 -3.55 0.19 -10.04
C GLU A 40 -3.27 0.88 -8.69
N GLY A 41 -4.27 0.94 -7.82
CA GLY A 41 -4.13 1.44 -6.45
C GLY A 41 -3.17 0.58 -5.65
N PHE A 42 -3.24 -0.75 -5.78
CA PHE A 42 -2.29 -1.63 -5.13
C PHE A 42 -0.87 -1.51 -5.71
N VAL A 43 -0.72 -1.35 -7.04
CA VAL A 43 0.59 -1.04 -7.65
C VAL A 43 1.16 0.25 -7.07
N SER A 44 0.35 1.31 -6.98
CA SER A 44 0.76 2.59 -6.41
C SER A 44 1.23 2.44 -4.94
N LEU A 45 0.52 1.63 -4.15
CA LEU A 45 0.92 1.31 -2.77
C LEU A 45 2.29 0.61 -2.73
N LEU A 46 2.52 -0.36 -3.61
CA LEU A 46 3.80 -1.06 -3.71
C LEU A 46 4.95 -0.11 -4.05
N GLU A 47 4.72 0.82 -4.98
CA GLU A 47 5.73 1.83 -5.34
C GLU A 47 6.10 2.74 -4.18
N VAL A 48 5.19 3.00 -3.24
CA VAL A 48 5.46 3.81 -2.03
C VAL A 48 6.31 3.05 -1.00
N ILE A 49 6.09 1.74 -0.85
CA ILE A 49 6.81 0.94 0.16
C ILE A 49 8.11 0.33 -0.36
N PHE A 50 8.28 0.21 -1.68
CA PHE A 50 9.50 -0.35 -2.26
C PHE A 50 10.68 0.62 -2.10
N PRO A 51 11.84 0.16 -1.60
CA PRO A 51 13.00 1.03 -1.41
C PRO A 51 13.42 1.75 -2.69
N GLY A 52 13.73 3.05 -2.59
CA GLY A 52 14.22 3.85 -3.71
C GLY A 52 13.14 4.30 -4.70
N ARG A 53 11.86 4.00 -4.44
CA ARG A 53 10.72 4.54 -5.19
C ARG A 53 9.93 5.47 -4.28
N TYR A 54 9.56 6.63 -4.80
CA TYR A 54 8.64 7.56 -4.14
C TYR A 54 7.81 8.26 -5.21
N ALA A 55 6.50 7.99 -5.22
CA ALA A 55 5.57 8.68 -6.08
C ALA A 55 4.23 8.87 -5.36
N ILE A 56 4.24 9.45 -4.15
CA ILE A 56 3.02 10.07 -3.65
C ILE A 56 2.87 11.40 -4.38
N ALA A 57 1.72 11.60 -4.98
CA ALA A 57 1.34 12.79 -5.72
C ALA A 57 -0.16 13.06 -5.50
N ASP A 58 -0.61 14.27 -5.82
CA ASP A 58 -2.00 14.69 -5.58
C ASP A 58 -3.03 13.74 -6.23
N LYS A 59 -2.67 13.15 -7.38
CA LYS A 59 -3.53 12.21 -8.12
C LYS A 59 -3.72 10.85 -7.43
N ASN A 60 -2.82 10.42 -6.54
CA ASN A 60 -2.87 9.10 -5.91
C ASN A 60 -2.88 9.14 -4.37
N VAL A 61 -2.59 10.29 -3.75
CA VAL A 61 -2.48 10.43 -2.28
C VAL A 61 -3.75 9.96 -1.55
N VAL A 62 -4.93 10.22 -2.12
CA VAL A 62 -6.21 9.80 -1.53
C VAL A 62 -6.35 8.28 -1.50
N ASP A 63 -5.95 7.58 -2.56
CA ASP A 63 -6.06 6.13 -2.62
C ASP A 63 -4.96 5.45 -1.79
N ILE A 64 -3.76 6.03 -1.75
CA ILE A 64 -2.70 5.62 -0.83
C ILE A 64 -3.15 5.73 0.63
N LEU A 65 -3.84 6.80 1.02
CA LEU A 65 -4.39 6.93 2.37
C LEU A 65 -5.45 5.86 2.68
N LYS A 66 -6.37 5.60 1.74
CA LYS A 66 -7.39 4.55 1.92
C LYS A 66 -6.74 3.17 2.10
N LEU A 67 -5.78 2.82 1.26
CA LEU A 67 -5.08 1.54 1.33
C LEU A 67 -4.18 1.45 2.56
N GLY A 68 -3.48 2.52 2.92
CA GLY A 68 -2.66 2.60 4.12
C GLY A 68 -3.49 2.35 5.39
N ARG A 69 -4.70 2.94 5.48
CA ARG A 69 -5.62 2.69 6.60
C ARG A 69 -6.13 1.26 6.59
N ARG A 70 -6.55 0.77 5.42
CA ARG A 70 -7.09 -0.59 5.26
C ARG A 70 -6.10 -1.67 5.66
N PHE A 71 -4.83 -1.48 5.35
CA PHE A 71 -3.77 -2.44 5.62
C PHE A 71 -2.95 -2.11 6.88
N GLU A 72 -3.35 -1.10 7.66
CA GLU A 72 -2.64 -0.66 8.87
C GLU A 72 -1.13 -0.39 8.62
N MET A 73 -0.82 0.34 7.54
CA MET A 73 0.55 0.64 7.12
C MET A 73 0.96 2.03 7.59
N GLU A 74 1.39 2.15 8.85
CA GLU A 74 1.76 3.41 9.51
C GLU A 74 2.72 4.29 8.69
N ARG A 75 3.76 3.68 8.11
CA ARG A 75 4.71 4.42 7.26
C ARG A 75 4.03 5.02 6.04
N VAL A 76 3.09 4.31 5.41
CA VAL A 76 2.36 4.81 4.23
C VAL A 76 1.48 5.98 4.61
N LEU A 77 0.78 5.89 5.75
CA LEU A 77 -0.03 6.98 6.30
C LEU A 77 0.80 8.22 6.55
N TYR A 78 1.90 8.07 7.28
CA TYR A 78 2.82 9.16 7.57
C TYR A 78 3.29 9.88 6.30
N LEU A 79 3.69 9.14 5.26
CA LEU A 79 4.18 9.74 4.02
C LEU A 79 3.07 10.46 3.25
N ALA A 80 1.86 9.90 3.22
CA ALA A 80 0.73 10.52 2.53
C ALA A 80 0.21 11.76 3.26
N GLU A 81 0.14 11.73 4.59
CA GLU A 81 -0.22 12.89 5.41
C GLU A 81 0.84 13.99 5.34
N THR A 82 2.13 13.60 5.31
CA THR A 82 3.25 14.54 5.11
C THR A 82 3.14 15.24 3.76
N HIS A 83 2.74 14.52 2.69
CA HIS A 83 2.50 15.11 1.38
C HIS A 83 1.39 16.16 1.43
N LEU A 84 0.23 15.84 2.03
CA LEU A 84 -0.90 16.77 2.15
C LEU A 84 -0.59 18.00 3.00
N THR A 85 0.19 17.83 4.06
CA THR A 85 0.52 18.93 4.99
C THR A 85 1.64 19.83 4.48
N HIS A 86 2.52 19.34 3.61
CA HIS A 86 3.56 20.16 2.97
C HIS A 86 3.13 20.78 1.63
N SER A 87 2.15 20.21 0.93
CA SER A 87 1.58 20.83 -0.28
C SER A 87 0.89 22.17 -0.01
N ASP A 88 0.51 22.44 1.25
CA ASP A 88 -0.15 23.68 1.68
C ASP A 88 0.82 24.84 2.01
N TYR A 89 2.15 24.65 1.90
CA TYR A 89 3.16 25.67 2.21
C TYR A 89 4.11 26.00 1.04
N SER A 90 3.60 26.07 -0.19
CA SER A 90 4.35 26.70 -1.30
C SER A 90 3.80 28.10 -1.56
N PHE A 91 4.50 29.12 -1.02
CA PHE A 91 4.38 30.53 -1.42
C PHE A 91 5.19 30.81 -2.69
#